data_AF-A0A061AVM8-F1
#
_entry.id   AF-A0A061AVM8-F1
#
_cell.length_a   1.000
_cell.length_b   1.000
_cell.length_c   1.000
_cell.angle_alpha   90.00
_cell.angle_beta   90.00
_cell.angle_gamma   90.00
#
_symmetry.space_group_name_H-M   'P 1'
#
loop_
_entity.id
_entity.type
_entity.pdbx_description
1 polymer ?
#
loop_
_entity_poly.entity_id
_entity_poly.type
_entity_poly.pdbx_seq_one_letter_code
_entity_poly.pdbx_strand_id
1 'polypeptide(L)'
;MRFPLLSLLLLAATALAAWSSEDLEIFHLQQDLVREYGPSATFYTFFELEDGEKSTFKQIARQFRKLSQKYHPDKAKRGVSKKKANKRFERLNLINNILKTDKRKRYDYFLDKGFPKYSTAGWIYAKFKPGIVFTIIFLSVLISVAHFVILKIQAGQNRKRIASLIADVKAFAQQQVAGNEMALGEQRKVKHEGLQKTFLVRIDGVFLCDDENENLLERVDPAAIKDPTWRDFLFVRWFAAAWNKVLGGVYKIDLSVKEEKQYEKDNLAAGEEKKKTKKKPTGEKKVLPNGKVIYSKKKN
;
A
#
# COMPACT_ATOMS: atom_id res chain seq x y z
N MET A 1 35.15 14.92 4.01
CA MET A 1 34.33 13.93 4.75
C MET A 1 33.98 14.32 6.20
N ARG A 2 34.22 15.55 6.69
CA ARG A 2 33.98 15.95 8.10
C ARG A 2 32.61 16.63 8.37
N PHE A 3 31.96 17.16 7.33
CA PHE A 3 30.63 17.78 7.42
C PHE A 3 29.44 16.83 7.70
N PRO A 4 29.39 15.57 7.20
CA PRO A 4 28.26 14.68 7.52
C PRO A 4 28.30 14.21 8.99
N LEU A 5 29.49 14.09 9.59
CA LEU A 5 29.67 13.71 10.99
C LEU A 5 29.25 14.84 11.95
N LEU A 6 29.62 16.09 11.64
CA LEU A 6 29.21 17.26 12.41
C LEU A 6 27.70 17.52 12.33
N SER A 7 27.10 17.35 11.15
CA SER A 7 25.64 17.48 11.00
C SER A 7 24.88 16.36 11.70
N LEU A 8 25.38 15.11 11.64
CA LEU A 8 24.80 14.00 12.41
C LEU A 8 24.93 14.20 13.92
N LEU A 9 26.05 14.75 14.39
CA LEU A 9 26.26 15.05 15.81
C LEU A 9 25.40 16.22 16.29
N LEU A 10 25.20 17.25 15.46
CA LEU A 10 24.29 18.37 15.76
C LEU A 10 22.82 17.91 15.76
N LEU A 11 22.44 17.01 14.85
CA LEU A 11 21.11 16.38 14.82
C LEU A 11 20.90 15.47 16.06
N ALA A 12 21.93 14.73 16.48
CA ALA A 12 21.90 13.93 17.69
C ALA A 12 21.82 14.80 18.96
N ALA A 13 22.50 15.95 18.98
CA ALA A 13 22.45 16.91 20.09
C ALA A 13 21.05 17.55 20.24
N THR A 14 20.36 17.86 19.14
CA THR A 14 18.97 18.35 19.21
C THR A 14 17.98 17.25 19.63
N ALA A 15 18.26 16.00 19.28
CA ALA A 15 17.48 14.84 19.75
C ALA A 15 17.64 14.55 21.26
N LEU A 16 18.70 15.08 21.88
CA LEU A 16 18.97 15.01 23.33
C LEU A 16 18.45 16.23 24.09
N ALA A 17 17.55 17.04 23.52
CA ALA A 17 16.87 18.10 24.25
C ALA A 17 16.15 17.51 25.48
N ALA A 18 16.87 17.49 26.60
CA ALA A 18 16.40 16.99 27.87
C ALA A 18 15.36 17.96 28.41
N TRP A 19 14.35 17.42 29.09
CA TRP A 19 13.35 18.22 29.78
C TRP A 19 14.01 19.19 30.75
N SER A 20 13.55 20.44 30.76
CA SER A 20 14.07 21.40 31.74
C SER A 20 13.54 21.06 33.14
N SER A 21 14.21 21.53 34.18
CA SER A 21 13.78 21.29 35.57
C SER A 21 12.36 21.80 35.83
N GLU A 22 11.99 22.93 35.21
CA GLU A 22 10.65 23.51 35.32
C GLU A 22 9.58 22.63 34.65
N ASP A 23 9.91 21.99 33.53
CA ASP A 23 9.00 21.10 32.83
C ASP A 23 8.75 19.83 33.66
N LEU A 24 9.82 19.29 34.27
CA LEU A 24 9.73 18.15 35.18
C LEU A 24 8.84 18.45 36.39
N GLU A 25 8.99 19.63 37.01
CA GLU A 25 8.12 20.08 38.11
C GLU A 25 6.64 20.08 37.71
N ILE A 26 6.35 20.62 36.52
CA ILE A 26 4.99 20.66 35.98
C ILE A 26 4.45 19.24 35.77
N PHE A 27 5.24 18.33 35.20
CA PHE A 27 4.81 16.96 34.92
C PHE A 27 4.53 16.17 36.19
N HIS A 28 5.43 16.25 37.18
CA HIS A 28 5.23 15.60 38.48
C HIS A 28 3.96 16.10 39.16
N LEU A 29 3.74 17.41 39.15
CA LEU A 29 2.56 18.02 39.79
C LEU A 29 1.26 17.65 39.08
N GLN A 30 1.25 17.63 37.74
CA GLN A 30 0.10 17.22 36.95
C GLN A 30 -0.20 15.71 37.14
N GLN A 31 0.83 14.86 37.17
CA GLN A 31 0.65 13.42 37.43
C GLN A 31 0.09 13.17 38.84
N ASP A 32 0.56 13.91 39.85
CA ASP A 32 0.06 13.83 41.22
C ASP A 32 -1.44 14.20 41.29
N LEU A 33 -1.86 15.25 40.57
CA LEU A 33 -3.27 15.62 40.50
C LEU A 33 -4.12 14.56 39.80
N VAL A 34 -3.65 14.06 38.66
CA VAL A 34 -4.36 13.01 37.91
C VAL A 34 -4.52 11.75 38.75
N ARG A 35 -3.51 11.41 39.56
CA ARG A 35 -3.56 10.26 40.48
C ARG A 35 -4.58 10.43 41.60
N GLU A 36 -4.75 11.64 42.14
CA GLU A 36 -5.64 11.89 43.28
C GLU A 36 -7.08 12.23 42.88
N TYR A 37 -7.26 13.01 41.81
CA TYR A 37 -8.55 13.59 41.41
C TYR A 37 -9.08 13.01 40.10
N GLY A 38 -8.31 12.17 39.39
CA GLY A 38 -8.72 11.50 38.16
C GLY A 38 -8.17 12.14 36.87
N PRO A 39 -8.45 11.53 35.70
CA PRO A 39 -7.82 11.89 34.43
C PRO A 39 -8.16 13.30 33.91
N SER A 40 -9.28 13.87 34.34
CA SER A 40 -9.71 15.22 33.93
C SER A 40 -9.17 16.34 34.82
N ALA A 41 -8.36 16.03 35.85
CA ALA A 41 -7.87 17.02 36.78
C ALA A 41 -6.73 17.84 36.17
N THR A 42 -6.97 19.15 36.01
CA THR A 42 -5.99 20.16 35.60
C THR A 42 -5.73 21.15 36.74
N PHE A 43 -4.72 22.01 36.58
CA PHE A 43 -4.41 23.07 37.53
C PHE A 43 -5.59 24.05 37.66
N TYR A 44 -6.25 24.32 36.54
CA TYR A 44 -7.41 25.20 36.47
C TYR A 44 -8.64 24.60 37.17
N THR A 45 -8.92 23.31 36.96
CA THR A 45 -10.02 22.63 37.66
C THR A 45 -9.72 22.50 39.15
N PHE A 46 -8.46 22.28 39.53
CA PHE A 46 -8.06 22.23 40.94
C PHE A 46 -8.23 23.58 41.65
N PHE A 47 -8.04 24.69 40.93
CA PHE A 47 -8.27 26.05 41.44
C PHE A 47 -9.74 26.48 41.39
N GLU A 48 -10.64 25.64 40.87
CA GLU A 48 -12.06 25.95 40.71
C GLU A 48 -12.26 27.27 39.93
N LEU A 49 -11.46 27.48 38.87
CA LEU A 49 -11.51 28.70 38.04
C LEU A 49 -12.61 28.58 36.98
N GLU A 50 -13.53 29.53 36.97
CA GLU A 50 -14.66 29.60 36.01
C GLU A 50 -14.18 29.75 34.56
N ASP A 51 -13.18 30.61 34.32
CA ASP A 51 -12.64 30.90 32.99
C ASP A 51 -11.55 29.91 32.54
N GLY A 52 -11.22 28.92 33.38
CA GLY A 52 -10.19 27.92 33.09
C GLY A 52 -8.85 28.53 32.65
N GLU A 53 -8.37 28.12 31.48
CA GLU A 53 -7.14 28.62 30.84
C GLU A 53 -7.16 30.12 30.54
N LYS A 54 -8.34 30.74 30.38
CA LYS A 54 -8.48 32.18 30.06
C LYS A 54 -8.45 33.07 31.30
N SER A 55 -8.30 32.48 32.49
CA SER A 55 -8.30 33.22 33.76
C SER A 55 -7.18 34.26 33.82
N THR A 56 -7.53 35.48 34.26
CA THR A 56 -6.56 36.56 34.48
C THR A 56 -5.77 36.33 35.77
N PHE A 57 -4.52 36.82 35.85
CA PHE A 57 -3.68 36.72 37.07
C PHE A 57 -4.39 37.22 38.34
N LYS A 58 -5.21 38.27 38.24
CA LYS A 58 -6.00 38.81 39.36
C LYS A 58 -7.04 37.81 39.87
N GLN A 59 -7.72 37.08 38.97
CA GLN A 59 -8.68 36.05 39.34
C GLN A 59 -7.99 34.87 40.02
N ILE A 60 -6.84 34.43 39.47
CA ILE A 60 -6.01 33.36 40.06
C ILE A 60 -5.57 33.74 41.48
N ALA A 61 -5.04 34.95 41.67
CA ALA A 61 -4.62 35.43 43.00
C ALA A 61 -5.80 35.51 43.99
N ARG A 62 -6.99 35.93 43.53
CA ARG A 62 -8.20 35.97 44.35
C ARG A 62 -8.63 34.57 44.78
N GLN A 63 -8.67 33.61 43.86
CA GLN A 63 -9.05 32.23 44.18
C GLN A 63 -8.02 31.55 45.06
N PHE A 64 -6.73 31.77 44.80
CA PHE A 64 -5.66 31.28 45.67
C PHE A 64 -5.84 31.72 47.12
N ARG A 65 -6.14 33.00 47.38
CA ARG A 65 -6.38 33.49 48.75
C ARG A 65 -7.54 32.76 49.43
N LYS A 66 -8.65 32.52 48.71
CA LYS A 66 -9.80 31.78 49.23
C LYS A 66 -9.45 30.32 49.54
N LEU A 67 -8.79 29.64 48.61
CA LEU A 67 -8.40 28.23 48.76
C LEU A 67 -7.32 28.05 49.83
N SER A 68 -6.37 28.98 49.93
CA SER A 68 -5.32 28.99 50.94
C SER A 68 -5.91 29.08 52.34
N GLN A 69 -6.89 29.97 52.55
CA GLN A 69 -7.60 30.07 53.84
C GLN A 69 -8.44 28.81 54.15
N LYS A 70 -9.06 28.21 53.13
CA LYS A 70 -9.90 26.99 53.27
C LYS A 70 -9.08 25.74 53.58
N TYR A 71 -7.90 25.60 52.95
CA TYR A 71 -7.05 24.41 53.04
C TYR A 71 -5.78 24.62 53.86
N HIS A 72 -5.72 25.68 54.68
CA HIS A 72 -4.60 25.92 55.57
C HIS A 72 -4.43 24.72 56.53
N PRO A 73 -3.21 24.22 56.74
CA PRO A 73 -2.98 23.01 57.54
C PRO A 73 -3.42 23.14 59.01
N ASP A 74 -3.44 24.37 59.54
CA ASP A 74 -3.92 24.68 60.89
C ASP A 74 -5.45 24.48 61.04
N LYS A 75 -6.20 24.65 59.95
CA LYS A 75 -7.67 24.49 59.93
C LYS A 75 -8.10 23.10 59.49
N ALA A 76 -7.20 22.11 59.56
CA ALA A 76 -7.51 20.74 59.16
C ALA A 76 -8.66 20.16 60.01
N LYS A 77 -9.69 19.63 59.34
CA LYS A 77 -10.83 18.98 60.00
C LYS A 77 -10.36 17.78 60.83
N ARG A 78 -11.01 17.53 61.97
CA ARG A 78 -10.79 16.31 62.78
C ARG A 78 -10.95 15.08 61.88
N GLY A 79 -9.95 14.20 61.87
CA GLY A 79 -9.89 13.00 61.03
C GLY A 79 -8.99 13.11 59.78
N VAL A 80 -8.57 14.31 59.37
CA VAL A 80 -7.55 14.48 58.32
C VAL A 80 -6.17 14.53 58.97
N SER A 81 -5.26 13.63 58.57
CA SER A 81 -3.87 13.69 59.02
C SER A 81 -3.24 15.04 58.65
N LYS A 82 -2.60 15.72 59.61
CA LYS A 82 -1.88 16.97 59.40
C LYS A 82 -0.89 16.89 58.23
N LYS A 83 -0.28 15.71 58.01
CA LYS A 83 0.61 15.43 56.88
C LYS A 83 -0.10 15.55 55.52
N LYS A 84 -1.34 15.04 55.40
CA LYS A 84 -2.14 15.14 54.17
C LYS A 84 -2.57 16.59 53.90
N ALA A 85 -2.94 17.32 54.95
CA ALA A 85 -3.29 18.73 54.83
C ALA A 85 -2.08 19.58 54.37
N ASN A 86 -0.90 19.37 54.98
CA ASN A 86 0.35 20.01 54.55
C ASN A 86 0.65 19.75 53.08
N LYS A 87 0.65 18.48 52.64
CA LYS A 87 0.90 18.12 51.24
C LYS A 87 -0.07 18.78 50.27
N ARG A 88 -1.37 18.84 50.61
CA ARG A 88 -2.36 19.51 49.78
C ARG A 88 -2.07 21.02 49.66
N PHE A 89 -1.72 21.65 50.78
CA PHE A 89 -1.40 23.08 50.81
C PHE A 89 -0.09 23.40 50.07
N GLU A 90 0.92 22.55 50.20
CA GLU A 90 2.17 22.62 49.43
C GLU A 90 1.90 22.58 47.92
N ARG A 91 1.08 21.62 47.46
CA ARG A 91 0.67 21.55 46.05
C ARG A 91 -0.08 22.80 45.59
N LEU A 92 -1.02 23.31 46.40
CA LEU A 92 -1.73 24.55 46.10
C LEU A 92 -0.75 25.72 45.88
N ASN A 93 0.28 25.84 46.72
CA ASN A 93 1.31 26.87 46.59
C ASN A 93 2.17 26.68 45.32
N LEU A 94 2.58 25.44 45.02
CA LEU A 94 3.36 25.13 43.82
C LEU A 94 2.59 25.47 42.53
N ILE A 95 1.32 25.07 42.46
CA ILE A 95 0.46 25.39 41.31
C ILE A 95 0.30 26.91 41.19
N ASN A 96 0.06 27.63 42.29
CA ASN A 96 -0.05 29.08 42.26
C ASN A 96 1.23 29.74 41.73
N ASN A 97 2.41 29.24 42.12
CA ASN A 97 3.69 29.76 41.63
C ASN A 97 3.86 29.50 40.11
N ILE A 98 3.43 28.34 39.61
CA ILE A 98 3.46 28.03 38.18
C ILE A 98 2.51 28.94 37.41
N LEU A 99 1.25 29.07 37.86
CA LEU A 99 0.23 29.86 37.18
C LEU A 99 0.50 31.37 37.19
N LYS A 100 1.28 31.87 38.16
CA LYS A 100 1.65 33.29 38.28
C LYS A 100 2.85 33.67 37.40
N THR A 101 3.73 32.72 37.08
CA THR A 101 5.00 32.96 36.39
C THR A 101 4.89 32.60 34.90
N ASP A 102 5.95 32.85 34.12
CA ASP A 102 6.05 32.41 32.72
C ASP A 102 5.91 30.88 32.53
N LYS A 103 6.07 30.10 33.61
CA LYS A 103 5.78 28.65 33.63
C LYS A 103 4.36 28.32 33.22
N ARG A 104 3.39 29.24 33.37
CA ARG A 104 2.02 29.07 32.89
C ARG A 104 1.95 28.78 31.39
N LYS A 105 2.73 29.51 30.57
CA LYS A 105 2.73 29.30 29.11
C LYS A 105 3.20 27.89 28.74
N ARG A 106 4.17 27.36 29.49
CA ARG A 106 4.66 25.99 29.29
C ARG A 106 3.60 24.98 29.71
N TYR A 107 2.94 25.21 30.85
CA TYR A 107 1.83 24.38 31.27
C TYR A 107 0.71 24.32 30.22
N ASP A 108 0.30 25.48 29.71
CA ASP A 108 -0.75 25.59 28.69
C ASP A 108 -0.34 24.88 27.39
N TYR A 109 0.94 24.96 27.01
CA TYR A 109 1.48 24.18 25.88
C TYR A 109 1.33 22.67 26.08
N PHE A 110 1.65 22.15 27.28
CA PHE A 110 1.50 20.72 27.59
C PHE A 110 0.04 20.31 27.75
N LEU A 111 -0.85 21.23 28.14
CA LEU A 111 -2.28 20.97 28.20
C LEU A 111 -2.89 20.80 26.81
N ASP A 112 -2.48 21.61 25.83
CA ASP A 112 -2.91 21.50 24.42
C ASP A 112 -2.28 20.29 23.71
N LYS A 113 -0.96 20.08 23.85
CA LYS A 113 -0.22 19.00 23.17
C LYS A 113 -0.29 17.65 23.87
N GLY A 114 -0.71 17.64 25.13
CA GLY A 114 -0.72 16.47 25.99
C GLY A 114 0.57 16.34 26.81
N PHE A 115 0.44 15.69 27.97
CA PHE A 115 1.56 15.46 28.90
C PHE A 115 2.33 14.19 28.56
N PRO A 116 3.67 14.18 28.74
CA PRO A 116 4.43 12.94 28.70
C PRO A 116 4.00 12.00 29.83
N LYS A 117 4.18 10.69 29.63
CA LYS A 117 3.93 9.68 30.66
C LYS A 117 5.24 9.28 31.30
N TYR A 118 5.22 9.09 32.62
CA TYR A 118 6.36 8.56 33.34
C TYR A 118 6.57 7.09 32.98
N SER A 119 7.76 6.76 32.48
CA SER A 119 8.20 5.43 32.08
C SER A 119 9.48 5.06 32.84
N THR A 120 9.97 3.83 32.71
CA THR A 120 11.17 3.32 33.40
C THR A 120 12.42 4.19 33.15
N ALA A 121 12.52 4.83 31.99
CA ALA A 121 13.64 5.69 31.60
C ALA A 121 13.39 7.20 31.82
N GLY A 122 12.29 7.56 32.49
CA GLY A 122 11.88 8.95 32.71
C GLY A 122 10.64 9.37 31.91
N TRP A 123 10.51 10.67 31.68
CA TRP A 123 9.34 11.28 31.04
C TRP A 123 9.40 11.18 29.52
N ILE A 124 8.47 10.42 28.93
CA ILE A 124 8.43 10.19 27.48
C ILE A 124 7.00 10.40 26.97
N TYR A 125 6.86 11.05 25.81
CA TYR A 125 5.57 11.08 25.12
C TYR A 125 5.12 9.67 24.73
N ALA A 126 3.81 9.44 24.78
CA ALA A 126 3.23 8.21 24.28
C ALA A 126 3.41 8.14 22.75
N LYS A 127 4.48 7.49 22.29
CA LYS A 127 4.75 7.28 20.87
C LYS A 127 3.78 6.23 20.32
N PHE A 128 3.30 6.44 19.11
CA PHE A 128 2.58 5.41 18.37
C PHE A 128 3.51 4.21 18.16
N LYS A 129 3.12 3.06 18.71
CA LYS A 129 3.82 1.78 18.52
C LYS A 129 2.97 0.95 17.56
N PRO A 130 3.24 0.97 16.24
CA PRO A 130 2.49 0.13 15.32
C PRO A 130 2.62 -1.33 15.75
N GLY A 131 1.51 -2.04 15.80
CA GLY A 131 1.51 -3.47 16.12
C GLY A 131 2.24 -4.28 15.05
N ILE A 132 2.75 -5.46 15.42
CA ILE A 132 3.49 -6.36 14.51
C ILE A 132 2.67 -6.70 13.26
N VAL A 133 1.36 -6.92 13.42
CA VAL A 133 0.46 -7.18 12.28
C VAL A 133 0.39 -5.98 11.34
N PHE A 134 0.27 -4.77 11.89
CA PHE A 134 0.25 -3.54 11.10
C PHE A 134 1.55 -3.35 10.33
N THR A 135 2.70 -3.59 10.95
CA THR A 135 4.00 -3.45 10.29
C THR A 135 4.20 -4.47 9.19
N ILE A 136 3.80 -5.73 9.39
CA ILE A 136 3.88 -6.78 8.36
C ILE A 136 3.00 -6.43 7.16
N ILE A 137 1.75 -6.01 7.38
CA ILE A 137 0.83 -5.62 6.30
C ILE A 137 1.42 -4.43 5.53
N PHE A 138 1.84 -3.38 6.25
CA PHE A 138 2.42 -2.19 5.63
C PHE A 138 3.66 -2.52 4.80
N LEU A 139 4.58 -3.32 5.35
CA LEU A 139 5.79 -3.74 4.66
C LEU A 139 5.48 -4.61 3.44
N SER A 140 4.50 -5.51 3.55
CA SER A 140 4.06 -6.36 2.45
C SER A 140 3.49 -5.54 1.29
N VAL A 141 2.67 -4.52 1.59
CA VAL A 141 2.15 -3.58 0.58
C VAL A 141 3.30 -2.83 -0.08
N LEU A 142 4.27 -2.32 0.69
CA LEU A 142 5.41 -1.58 0.16
C LEU A 142 6.26 -2.44 -0.80
N ILE A 143 6.60 -3.67 -0.38
CA ILE A 143 7.33 -4.63 -1.23
C ILE A 143 6.52 -4.95 -2.50
N SER A 144 5.20 -5.11 -2.38
CA SER A 144 4.36 -5.42 -3.53
C SER A 144 4.32 -4.27 -4.55
N VAL A 145 4.32 -3.01 -4.09
CA VAL A 145 4.39 -1.84 -4.98
C VAL A 145 5.76 -1.80 -5.68
N ALA A 146 6.85 -1.99 -4.94
CA ALA A 146 8.19 -2.04 -5.53
C ALA A 146 8.31 -3.15 -6.59
N HIS A 147 7.78 -4.34 -6.29
CA HIS A 147 7.75 -5.45 -7.24
C HIS A 147 6.96 -5.11 -8.51
N PHE A 148 5.79 -4.46 -8.39
CA PHE A 148 5.00 -4.05 -9.55
C PHE A 148 5.77 -3.07 -10.45
N VAL A 149 6.50 -2.13 -9.87
CA VAL A 149 7.36 -1.20 -10.62
C VAL A 149 8.45 -1.95 -11.38
N ILE A 150 9.09 -2.94 -10.74
CA ILE A 150 10.11 -3.79 -11.39
C ILE A 150 9.51 -4.54 -12.58
N LEU A 151 8.33 -5.17 -12.43
CA LEU A 151 7.67 -5.87 -13.53
C LEU A 151 7.36 -4.93 -14.70
N LYS A 152 6.94 -3.69 -14.42
CA LYS A 152 6.66 -2.69 -15.45
C LYS A 152 7.93 -2.30 -16.22
N ILE A 153 9.04 -2.09 -15.51
CA ILE A 153 10.34 -1.79 -16.13
C ILE A 153 10.81 -2.98 -16.96
N GLN A 154 10.71 -4.19 -16.41
CA GLN A 154 11.16 -5.42 -17.08
C GLN A 154 10.35 -5.71 -18.34
N ALA A 155 9.03 -5.51 -18.32
CA ALA A 155 8.20 -5.64 -19.52
C ALA A 155 8.67 -4.68 -20.63
N GLY A 156 8.92 -3.41 -20.29
CA GLY A 156 9.47 -2.43 -21.23
C GLY A 156 10.86 -2.80 -21.76
N GLN A 157 11.76 -3.29 -20.90
CA GLN A 157 13.08 -3.75 -21.31
C GLN A 157 13.03 -4.99 -22.22
N ASN A 158 12.17 -5.96 -21.90
CA ASN A 158 12.00 -7.17 -22.70
C ASN A 158 11.47 -6.83 -24.10
N ARG A 159 10.52 -5.89 -24.23
CA ARG A 159 10.04 -5.42 -25.54
C ARG A 159 11.18 -4.88 -26.40
N LYS A 160 12.05 -4.07 -25.81
CA LYS A 160 13.24 -3.52 -26.50
C LYS A 160 14.22 -4.62 -26.90
N ARG A 161 14.49 -5.59 -26.03
CA ARG A 161 15.39 -6.73 -26.32
C ARG A 161 14.87 -7.61 -27.46
N ILE A 162 13.57 -7.89 -27.51
CA ILE A 162 12.97 -8.65 -28.61
C ILE A 162 13.04 -7.84 -29.91
N ALA A 163 12.73 -6.55 -29.86
CA ALA A 163 12.82 -5.68 -31.03
C ALA A 163 14.24 -5.59 -31.60
N SER A 164 15.27 -5.47 -30.74
CA SER A 164 16.67 -5.49 -31.18
C SER A 164 17.05 -6.84 -31.77
N LEU A 165 16.66 -7.96 -31.13
CA LEU A 165 16.89 -9.30 -31.67
C LEU A 165 16.29 -9.47 -33.07
N ILE A 166 15.05 -9.02 -33.28
CA ILE A 166 14.41 -9.07 -34.60
C ILE A 166 15.19 -8.25 -35.62
N ALA A 167 15.70 -7.07 -35.24
CA ALA A 167 16.50 -6.22 -36.12
C ALA A 167 17.83 -6.90 -36.48
N ASP A 168 18.52 -7.49 -35.50
CA ASP A 168 19.81 -8.19 -35.68
C ASP A 168 19.65 -9.42 -36.60
N VAL A 169 18.61 -10.23 -36.35
CA VAL A 169 18.29 -11.40 -37.17
C VAL A 169 17.93 -11.00 -38.60
N LYS A 170 17.17 -9.92 -38.80
CA LYS A 170 16.86 -9.39 -40.13
C LYS A 170 18.09 -8.86 -40.85
N ALA A 171 18.96 -8.12 -40.16
CA ALA A 171 20.20 -7.59 -40.73
C ALA A 171 21.14 -8.72 -41.16
N PHE A 172 21.28 -9.77 -40.34
CA PHE A 172 22.07 -10.95 -40.70
C PHE A 172 21.49 -11.69 -41.91
N ALA A 173 20.16 -11.86 -41.96
CA ALA A 173 19.49 -12.45 -43.11
C ALA A 173 19.75 -11.64 -44.40
N GLN A 174 19.72 -10.31 -44.31
CA GLN A 174 19.97 -9.38 -45.44
C GLN A 174 21.44 -9.38 -45.88
N GLN A 175 22.41 -9.44 -44.97
CA GLN A 175 23.84 -9.49 -45.31
C GLN A 175 24.19 -10.75 -46.13
N GLN A 176 23.46 -11.84 -45.94
CA GLN A 176 23.59 -13.05 -46.75
C GLN A 176 22.93 -12.92 -48.14
N VAL A 177 22.24 -11.82 -48.44
CA VAL A 177 21.67 -11.57 -49.77
C VAL A 177 22.65 -10.72 -50.58
N ALA A 178 23.32 -11.35 -51.54
CA ALA A 178 24.25 -10.68 -52.45
C ALA A 178 23.48 -9.79 -53.46
N GLY A 179 23.05 -8.60 -53.04
CA GLY A 179 22.64 -7.51 -53.94
C GLY A 179 21.17 -7.45 -54.37
N ASN A 180 20.29 -8.35 -53.92
CA ASN A 180 18.83 -8.28 -54.17
C ASN A 180 18.04 -8.18 -52.86
N GLU A 181 16.86 -7.55 -52.89
CA GLU A 181 15.90 -7.63 -51.79
C GLU A 181 15.32 -9.06 -51.68
N MET A 182 14.95 -9.52 -50.48
CA MET A 182 14.32 -10.84 -50.31
C MET A 182 13.06 -10.93 -51.17
N ALA A 183 12.94 -11.97 -52.00
CA ALA A 183 11.79 -12.17 -52.87
C ALA A 183 10.55 -12.65 -52.09
N LEU A 184 9.35 -12.30 -52.58
CA LEU A 184 8.07 -12.68 -51.97
C LEU A 184 7.94 -14.21 -51.84
N GLY A 185 8.15 -14.73 -50.63
CA GLY A 185 8.08 -16.17 -50.31
C GLY A 185 9.41 -16.86 -50.01
N GLU A 186 10.54 -16.18 -50.15
CA GLU A 186 11.85 -16.72 -49.76
C GLU A 186 11.94 -16.84 -48.23
N GLN A 187 12.41 -18.00 -47.75
CA GLN A 187 12.57 -18.30 -46.34
C GLN A 187 14.04 -18.57 -46.05
N ARG A 188 14.59 -17.96 -45.00
CA ARG A 188 15.98 -18.18 -44.59
C ARG A 188 16.07 -18.57 -43.12
N LYS A 189 16.78 -19.66 -42.86
CA LYS A 189 17.10 -20.11 -41.50
C LYS A 189 18.38 -19.41 -41.04
N VAL A 190 18.28 -18.57 -40.03
CA VAL A 190 19.39 -17.84 -39.41
C VAL A 190 19.60 -18.36 -38.00
N LYS A 191 20.84 -18.74 -37.67
CA LYS A 191 21.23 -19.06 -36.29
C LYS A 191 21.84 -17.81 -35.66
N HIS A 192 21.29 -17.38 -34.53
CA HIS A 192 21.84 -16.26 -33.78
C HIS A 192 22.97 -16.76 -32.86
N GLU A 193 24.12 -16.10 -32.84
CA GLU A 193 25.31 -16.59 -32.11
C GLU A 193 25.09 -16.72 -30.59
N GLY A 194 24.26 -15.85 -30.00
CA GLY A 194 23.98 -15.84 -28.55
C GLY A 194 22.82 -16.71 -28.06
N LEU A 195 21.95 -17.18 -28.96
CA LEU A 195 20.79 -18.02 -28.65
C LEU A 195 20.89 -19.19 -29.60
N GLN A 196 21.24 -20.39 -29.13
CA GLN A 196 21.36 -21.61 -29.94
C GLN A 196 20.00 -22.08 -30.52
N LYS A 197 19.17 -21.14 -30.98
CA LYS A 197 17.86 -21.32 -31.58
C LYS A 197 17.93 -20.85 -33.03
N THR A 198 17.21 -21.57 -33.89
CA THR A 198 17.13 -21.24 -35.30
C THR A 198 15.94 -20.32 -35.54
N PHE A 199 16.16 -19.19 -36.20
CA PHE A 199 15.11 -18.26 -36.60
C PHE A 199 14.82 -18.41 -38.09
N LEU A 200 13.55 -18.52 -38.47
CA LEU A 200 13.10 -18.47 -39.84
C LEU A 200 12.67 -17.03 -40.15
N VAL A 201 13.40 -16.39 -41.05
CA VAL A 201 13.13 -15.04 -41.52
C VAL A 201 12.34 -15.13 -42.82
N ARG A 202 11.15 -14.53 -42.82
CA ARG A 202 10.30 -14.29 -43.99
C ARG A 202 10.04 -12.78 -44.09
N ILE A 203 9.58 -12.30 -45.24
CA ILE A 203 9.13 -10.90 -45.42
C ILE A 203 8.06 -10.51 -44.39
N ASP A 204 7.14 -11.44 -44.08
CA ASP A 204 6.03 -11.19 -43.15
C ASP A 204 6.46 -11.10 -41.67
N GLY A 205 7.65 -11.62 -41.31
CA GLY A 205 8.10 -11.65 -39.92
C GLY A 205 9.24 -12.62 -39.62
N VAL A 206 9.70 -12.58 -38.36
CA VAL A 206 10.70 -13.51 -37.83
C VAL A 206 9.96 -14.57 -36.99
N PHE A 207 10.20 -15.83 -37.30
CA PHE A 207 9.60 -16.98 -36.63
C PHE A 207 10.68 -17.77 -35.90
N LEU A 208 10.37 -18.27 -34.71
CA LEU A 208 11.23 -19.20 -34.00
C LEU A 208 10.95 -20.61 -34.55
N CYS A 209 11.98 -21.30 -35.02
CA CYS A 209 11.91 -22.74 -35.30
C CYS A 209 12.35 -23.48 -34.05
N ASP A 210 11.49 -24.35 -33.53
CA ASP A 210 11.89 -25.32 -32.50
C ASP A 210 12.61 -26.50 -33.17
N ASP A 211 13.71 -26.95 -32.58
CA ASP A 211 14.56 -27.99 -33.20
C ASP A 211 13.88 -29.37 -33.13
N GLU A 212 12.84 -29.55 -32.31
CA GLU A 212 12.08 -30.80 -32.15
C GLU A 212 10.83 -30.92 -33.05
N ASN A 213 10.18 -29.80 -33.38
CA ASN A 213 8.94 -29.76 -34.17
C ASN A 213 9.04 -28.73 -35.29
N GLU A 214 9.52 -29.14 -36.46
CA GLU A 214 9.78 -28.25 -37.60
C GLU A 214 8.52 -27.50 -38.11
N ASN A 215 7.31 -27.99 -37.77
CA ASN A 215 6.04 -27.38 -38.15
C ASN A 215 5.50 -26.33 -37.15
N LEU A 216 6.06 -26.22 -35.93
CA LEU A 216 5.62 -25.25 -34.93
C LEU A 216 6.39 -23.94 -35.09
N LEU A 217 5.85 -23.02 -35.90
CA LEU A 217 6.43 -21.69 -36.11
C LEU A 217 5.76 -20.68 -35.18
N GLU A 218 6.45 -20.25 -34.12
CA GLU A 218 5.97 -19.18 -33.26
C GLU A 218 6.49 -17.82 -33.77
N ARG A 219 5.56 -16.91 -34.07
CA ARG A 219 5.91 -15.55 -34.52
C ARG A 219 6.51 -14.78 -33.35
N VAL A 220 7.72 -14.28 -33.53
CA VAL A 220 8.39 -13.44 -32.52
C VAL A 220 7.90 -12.00 -32.72
N ASP A 221 6.96 -11.56 -31.89
CA ASP A 221 6.43 -10.20 -31.92
C ASP A 221 6.68 -9.47 -30.58
N PRO A 222 7.30 -8.27 -30.58
CA PRO A 222 7.46 -7.46 -29.37
C PRO A 222 6.12 -7.09 -28.71
N ALA A 223 5.04 -7.03 -29.49
CA ALA A 223 3.71 -6.70 -29.00
C ALA A 223 3.05 -7.84 -28.19
N ALA A 224 3.54 -9.08 -28.32
CA ALA A 224 3.04 -10.24 -27.58
C ALA A 224 3.36 -10.19 -26.07
N ILE A 225 4.30 -9.33 -25.65
CA ILE A 225 4.63 -9.17 -24.23
C ILE A 225 3.48 -8.45 -23.51
N LYS A 226 2.79 -9.19 -22.64
CA LYS A 226 1.69 -8.66 -21.83
C LYS A 226 2.17 -7.65 -20.80
N ASP A 227 1.44 -6.54 -20.66
CA ASP A 227 1.68 -5.57 -19.59
C ASP A 227 1.25 -6.12 -18.22
N PRO A 228 2.03 -5.86 -17.15
CA PRO A 228 1.69 -6.31 -15.80
C PRO A 228 0.39 -5.64 -15.34
N THR A 229 -0.53 -6.45 -14.82
CA THR A 229 -1.84 -6.03 -14.32
C THR A 229 -1.84 -6.02 -12.78
N TRP A 230 -2.88 -5.47 -12.15
CA TRP A 230 -3.05 -5.53 -10.69
C TRP A 230 -3.05 -6.96 -10.12
N ARG A 231 -3.33 -7.97 -10.96
CA ARG A 231 -3.28 -9.40 -10.61
C ARG A 231 -1.84 -9.92 -10.40
N ASP A 232 -0.85 -9.21 -10.94
CA ASP A 232 0.56 -9.59 -10.83
C ASP A 232 1.23 -9.04 -9.56
N PHE A 233 0.49 -8.28 -8.74
CA PHE A 233 0.96 -7.86 -7.42
C PHE A 233 1.24 -9.10 -6.56
N LEU A 234 2.44 -9.19 -6.00
CA LEU A 234 2.82 -10.28 -5.09
C LEU A 234 1.84 -10.43 -3.95
N PHE A 235 1.35 -9.31 -3.41
CA PHE A 235 0.36 -9.33 -2.35
C PHE A 235 -0.95 -10.01 -2.77
N VAL A 236 -1.43 -9.71 -3.98
CA VAL A 236 -2.67 -10.29 -4.53
C VAL A 236 -2.47 -11.78 -4.83
N ARG A 237 -1.34 -12.17 -5.42
CA ARG A 237 -1.00 -13.58 -5.70
C ARG A 237 -0.83 -14.38 -4.42
N TRP A 238 -0.13 -13.84 -3.43
CA TRP A 238 0.07 -14.47 -2.13
C TRP A 238 -1.27 -14.61 -1.38
N PHE A 239 -2.10 -13.58 -1.38
CA PHE A 239 -3.42 -13.62 -0.76
C PHE A 239 -4.32 -14.67 -1.43
N ALA A 240 -4.38 -14.69 -2.76
CA ALA A 240 -5.16 -15.69 -3.48
C ALA A 240 -4.61 -17.12 -3.26
N ALA A 241 -3.30 -17.30 -3.20
CA ALA A 241 -2.69 -18.60 -2.90
C ALA A 241 -3.01 -19.05 -1.47
N ALA A 242 -2.92 -18.15 -0.49
CA ALA A 242 -3.31 -18.42 0.89
C ALA A 242 -4.81 -18.76 0.99
N TRP A 243 -5.66 -18.00 0.32
CA TRP A 243 -7.10 -18.25 0.25
C TRP A 243 -7.41 -19.60 -0.39
N ASN A 244 -6.82 -19.91 -1.54
CA ASN A 244 -7.02 -21.19 -2.22
C ASN A 244 -6.54 -22.38 -1.37
N LYS A 245 -5.52 -22.18 -0.53
CA LYS A 245 -5.03 -23.22 0.38
C LYS A 245 -5.92 -23.42 1.62
N VAL A 246 -6.53 -22.35 2.14
CA VAL A 246 -7.33 -22.39 3.38
C VAL A 246 -8.82 -22.60 3.11
N LEU A 247 -9.37 -21.96 2.07
CA LEU A 247 -10.80 -21.88 1.74
C LEU A 247 -11.11 -22.29 0.29
N GLY A 248 -10.18 -22.94 -0.40
CA GLY A 248 -10.34 -23.34 -1.80
C GLY A 248 -11.46 -24.35 -2.06
N GLY A 249 -12.03 -24.96 -1.01
CA GLY A 249 -13.24 -25.79 -1.11
C GLY A 249 -14.54 -25.00 -1.25
N VAL A 250 -14.55 -23.71 -0.86
CA VAL A 250 -15.72 -22.83 -0.97
C VAL A 250 -15.66 -21.99 -2.24
N TYR A 251 -14.52 -21.36 -2.52
CA TYR A 251 -14.32 -20.53 -3.71
C TYR A 251 -12.85 -20.48 -4.11
N LYS A 252 -12.56 -20.78 -5.38
CA LYS A 252 -11.20 -20.69 -5.95
C LYS A 252 -11.00 -19.36 -6.64
N ILE A 253 -9.97 -18.62 -6.22
CA ILE A 253 -9.52 -17.38 -6.85
C ILE A 253 -8.51 -17.75 -7.92
N ASP A 254 -8.91 -17.69 -9.19
CA ASP A 254 -8.00 -17.89 -10.33
C ASP A 254 -7.49 -16.53 -10.84
N LEU A 255 -6.18 -16.30 -10.67
CA LEU A 255 -5.50 -15.08 -11.12
C LEU A 255 -4.88 -15.25 -12.50
N SER A 256 -4.99 -16.43 -13.12
CA SER A 256 -4.47 -16.67 -14.45
C SER A 256 -5.13 -15.74 -15.48
N VAL A 257 -4.34 -15.34 -16.45
CA VAL A 257 -4.82 -14.61 -17.61
C VAL A 257 -5.35 -15.67 -18.56
N LYS A 258 -6.65 -15.66 -18.88
CA LYS A 258 -7.17 -16.49 -19.98
C LYS A 258 -6.41 -16.10 -21.25
N GLU A 259 -5.61 -17.04 -21.76
CA GLU A 259 -4.95 -16.90 -23.05
C GLU A 259 -6.02 -16.88 -24.15
N GLU A 260 -6.26 -15.73 -24.77
CA GLU A 260 -6.90 -15.71 -26.09
C GLU A 260 -5.88 -16.22 -27.10
N LYS A 261 -5.89 -17.54 -27.34
CA LYS A 261 -5.08 -18.17 -28.39
C LYS A 261 -5.51 -17.63 -29.76
N GLN A 262 -4.76 -16.69 -30.33
CA GLN A 262 -4.86 -16.33 -31.75
C GLN A 262 -4.24 -17.45 -32.60
N TYR A 263 -5.00 -18.53 -32.81
CA TYR A 263 -4.64 -19.61 -33.74
C TYR A 263 -5.82 -19.91 -34.68
N GLU A 264 -6.40 -18.92 -35.37
CA GLU A 264 -7.43 -19.23 -36.40
C GLU A 264 -7.85 -18.08 -37.34
N LYS A 265 -6.95 -17.30 -37.97
CA LYS A 265 -7.41 -16.36 -39.03
C LYS A 265 -6.58 -16.26 -40.31
N ASP A 266 -5.31 -16.65 -40.33
CA ASP A 266 -4.50 -16.44 -41.55
C ASP A 266 -4.66 -17.55 -42.61
N ASN A 267 -5.28 -18.69 -42.26
CA ASN A 267 -5.54 -19.78 -43.21
C ASN A 267 -6.94 -19.75 -43.85
N LEU A 268 -7.81 -18.77 -43.53
CA LEU A 268 -9.19 -18.70 -44.02
C LEU A 268 -9.42 -17.66 -45.13
N ALA A 269 -8.36 -17.07 -45.69
CA ALA A 269 -8.47 -16.12 -46.80
C ALA A 269 -8.47 -16.79 -48.18
N ALA A 270 -8.21 -18.10 -48.27
CA ALA A 270 -8.22 -18.86 -49.52
C ALA A 270 -9.42 -19.83 -49.56
N GLY A 271 -10.58 -19.29 -49.93
CA GLY A 271 -11.67 -20.03 -50.57
C GLY A 271 -12.56 -20.89 -49.67
N GLU A 272 -13.65 -20.33 -49.14
CA GLU A 272 -14.88 -21.10 -48.88
C GLU A 272 -16.13 -20.29 -49.26
N GLU A 273 -16.81 -20.79 -50.30
CA GLU A 273 -18.16 -20.36 -50.66
C GLU A 273 -19.14 -20.63 -49.52
N LYS A 274 -19.91 -19.60 -49.15
CA LYS A 274 -20.96 -19.68 -48.14
C LYS A 274 -22.06 -20.69 -48.55
N LYS A 275 -22.05 -21.90 -47.97
CA LYS A 275 -23.23 -22.78 -47.96
C LYS A 275 -24.35 -22.18 -47.10
N LYS A 276 -25.43 -21.72 -47.74
CA LYS A 276 -26.69 -21.34 -47.09
C LYS A 276 -27.33 -22.56 -46.42
N THR A 277 -27.48 -22.53 -45.10
CA THR A 277 -28.25 -23.52 -44.34
C THR A 277 -29.76 -23.38 -44.64
N LYS A 278 -30.37 -24.40 -45.23
CA LYS A 278 -31.83 -24.48 -45.46
C LYS A 278 -32.54 -24.71 -44.12
N LYS A 279 -33.50 -23.83 -43.75
CA LYS A 279 -34.37 -24.01 -42.58
C LYS A 279 -35.25 -25.26 -42.76
N LYS A 280 -35.39 -26.08 -41.71
CA LYS A 280 -36.27 -27.27 -41.70
C LYS A 280 -37.74 -26.84 -41.88
N PRO A 281 -38.55 -27.55 -42.69
CA PRO A 281 -39.96 -27.23 -42.87
C PRO A 281 -40.74 -27.50 -41.57
N THR A 282 -41.46 -26.50 -41.08
CA THR A 282 -42.30 -26.59 -39.88
C THR A 282 -43.74 -26.95 -40.29
N GLY A 283 -44.16 -28.18 -40.01
CA GLY A 283 -45.46 -28.72 -40.39
C GLY A 283 -45.62 -30.20 -40.06
N GLU A 284 -46.84 -30.72 -39.99
CA GLU A 284 -47.07 -32.16 -39.85
C GLU A 284 -46.62 -32.89 -41.13
N LYS A 285 -45.88 -34.00 -40.94
CA LYS A 285 -45.37 -34.83 -42.02
C LYS A 285 -46.48 -35.73 -42.55
N LYS A 286 -46.87 -35.56 -43.82
CA LYS A 286 -47.76 -36.48 -44.54
C LYS A 286 -47.00 -37.20 -45.65
N VAL A 287 -47.18 -38.51 -45.73
CA VAL A 287 -46.59 -39.36 -46.78
C VAL A 287 -47.70 -39.73 -47.74
N LEU A 288 -47.52 -39.42 -49.02
CA LEU A 288 -48.45 -39.79 -50.08
C LEU A 288 -48.26 -41.28 -50.46
N PRO A 289 -49.26 -41.94 -51.07
CA PRO A 289 -49.16 -43.34 -51.52
C PRO A 289 -48.02 -43.63 -52.50
N ASN A 290 -47.48 -42.59 -53.17
CA ASN A 290 -46.31 -42.66 -54.06
C ASN A 290 -44.96 -42.44 -53.34
N GLY A 291 -44.94 -42.47 -52.00
CA GLY A 291 -43.73 -42.31 -51.18
C GLY A 291 -43.24 -40.87 -51.01
N LYS A 292 -43.91 -39.88 -51.61
CA LYS A 292 -43.49 -38.47 -51.51
C LYS A 292 -43.94 -37.86 -50.18
N VAL A 293 -43.01 -37.23 -49.47
CA VAL A 293 -43.26 -36.58 -48.17
C VAL A 293 -43.53 -35.09 -48.36
N ILE A 294 -44.65 -34.61 -47.80
CA ILE A 294 -45.03 -33.19 -47.78
C ILE A 294 -45.29 -32.75 -46.34
N TYR A 295 -45.01 -31.47 -46.05
CA TYR A 295 -45.25 -30.87 -44.74
C TYR A 295 -46.43 -29.89 -44.84
N SER A 296 -47.37 -29.96 -43.90
CA SER A 296 -48.50 -29.02 -43.84
C SER A 296 -48.06 -27.62 -43.41
N LYS A 297 -48.78 -26.58 -43.84
CA LYS A 297 -48.52 -25.20 -43.37
C LYS A 297 -49.05 -25.06 -41.94
N LYS A 298 -48.23 -24.57 -41.01
CA LYS A 298 -48.64 -24.27 -39.62
C LYS A 298 -49.85 -23.32 -39.64
N LYS A 299 -50.97 -23.75 -39.04
CA LYS A 299 -52.13 -22.88 -38.76
C LYS A 299 -51.70 -21.93 -37.65
N ASN A 300 -51.70 -20.62 -37.91
CA ASN A 300 -51.54 -19.61 -36.87
C ASN A 300 -52.80 -19.54 -36.01
#